data_AF-A0A0Q5MYU8-F1
#
_entry.id   AF-A0A0Q5MYU8-F1
#
_cell.length_a   1.000
_cell.length_b   1.000
_cell.length_c   1.000
_cell.angle_alpha   90.00
_cell.angle_beta   90.00
_cell.angle_gamma   90.00
#
_symmetry.space_group_name_H-M   'P 1'
#
loop_
_entity.id
_entity.type
_entity.pdbx_description
1 polymer ?
#
loop_
_entity_poly.entity_id
_entity_poly.type
_entity_poly.pdbx_seq_one_letter_code
_entity_poly.pdbx_strand_id
1 'polypeptide(L)'
;MAITAPTPITAAPPVPDSGQPEPTFDAQYEAFNTWERQQLVPGANALAQVTYQNALEAKAAKDGTDGAVQIAIEKASQADQSRSAAQAAAVAAAEQVTLAGNAAGQAEASRIEASKINLGAKASAPTVDNQGQALRVGATYYDTTLNKLRAWTGTTWADSVNVTAGVKSLNGESGDLVKTTLAGYGLTDAMAKTTALAAGANLNAVLTPGFYLLGSTYTNGLAGFEGGHLIVSAFGSTAIQLLVSSSNGNSASRGVSGIGGTAVFTPWRRDLKTNSTPVAMTDSTIRTALGDYFTDTVSANKSYSFDNGLSAASFAIEITHTGGAIAWPGFVVWRNGTAPSGLMTGRRHLFFFQLAADNTRYYGSCIENLP
;
A
#
# COMPACT_ATOMS: atom_id res chain seq x y z
N MET A 1 86.51 45.67 24.07
CA MET A 1 86.84 46.15 25.42
C MET A 1 88.24 46.72 25.34
N ALA A 2 88.43 47.98 25.75
CA ALA A 2 89.68 48.68 25.59
C ALA A 2 90.16 49.11 26.98
N ILE A 3 90.73 48.15 27.72
CA ILE A 3 91.33 48.45 29.02
C ILE A 3 92.41 49.51 28.81
N THR A 4 92.23 50.63 29.49
CA THR A 4 93.19 51.72 29.47
C THR A 4 94.22 51.46 30.56
N ALA A 5 95.50 51.40 30.18
CA ALA A 5 96.58 51.24 31.13
C ALA A 5 96.66 52.49 32.04
N PRO A 6 96.69 52.33 33.38
CA PRO A 6 96.83 53.48 34.26
C PRO A 6 98.21 54.11 34.12
N THR A 7 98.26 55.44 34.00
CA THR A 7 99.52 56.19 34.02
C THR A 7 100.00 56.34 35.46
N PRO A 8 101.21 55.90 35.81
CA PRO A 8 101.77 56.11 37.15
C PRO A 8 101.95 57.59 37.46
N ILE A 9 101.76 57.96 38.72
CA ILE A 9 102.06 59.32 39.21
C ILE A 9 103.58 59.51 39.11
N THR A 10 104.02 60.65 38.57
CA THR A 10 105.43 61.03 38.52
C THR A 10 106.05 60.97 39.90
N ALA A 11 107.27 60.42 40.02
CA ALA A 11 107.97 60.30 41.29
C ALA A 11 108.07 61.65 42.02
N ALA A 12 107.90 61.62 43.35
CA ALA A 12 107.99 62.83 44.17
C ALA A 12 109.42 63.41 44.16
N PRO A 13 109.56 64.76 44.23
CA PRO A 13 110.85 65.38 44.50
C PRO A 13 111.32 65.06 45.93
N PRO A 14 112.58 65.37 46.28
CA PRO A 14 113.08 65.21 47.64
C PRO A 14 112.15 65.87 48.66
N VAL A 15 111.88 65.17 49.76
CA VAL A 15 111.07 65.70 50.87
C VAL A 15 111.81 66.91 51.49
N PRO A 16 111.12 68.03 51.78
CA PRO A 16 111.75 69.18 52.41
C PRO A 16 112.43 68.82 53.73
N ASP A 17 113.71 69.13 53.85
CA ASP A 17 114.53 68.84 55.03
C ASP A 17 114.80 70.11 55.83
N SER A 18 114.19 70.22 57.01
CA SER A 18 114.32 71.37 57.91
C SER A 18 115.73 71.59 58.45
N GLY A 19 116.67 70.66 58.21
CA GLY A 19 118.09 70.80 58.56
C GLY A 19 118.94 71.56 57.53
N GLN A 20 118.40 71.86 56.35
CA GLN A 20 119.10 72.63 55.30
C GLN A 20 119.01 74.14 55.54
N PRO A 21 119.95 74.96 55.00
CA PRO A 21 119.84 76.41 55.04
C PRO A 21 118.50 76.88 54.45
N GLU A 22 117.90 77.92 55.05
CA GLU A 22 116.55 78.43 54.72
C GLU A 22 116.25 78.53 53.21
N PRO A 23 117.14 79.08 52.35
CA PRO A 23 116.87 79.15 50.91
C PRO A 23 116.74 77.77 50.22
N THR A 24 117.36 76.73 50.77
CA THR A 24 117.31 75.36 50.24
C THR A 24 116.04 74.64 50.68
N PHE A 25 115.62 74.82 51.93
CA PHE A 25 114.36 74.28 52.44
C PHE A 25 113.15 74.86 51.71
N ASP A 26 113.12 76.19 51.53
CA ASP A 26 112.03 76.88 50.82
C ASP A 26 111.89 76.38 49.38
N ALA A 27 113.03 76.24 48.68
CA ALA A 27 113.05 75.68 47.33
C ALA A 27 112.54 74.21 47.28
N GLN A 28 112.89 73.39 48.27
CA GLN A 28 112.36 72.01 48.38
C GLN A 28 110.86 72.00 48.68
N TYR A 29 110.38 72.85 49.59
CA TYR A 29 108.97 72.96 49.97
C TYR A 29 108.11 73.44 48.79
N GLU A 30 108.56 74.46 48.06
CA GLU A 30 107.89 74.93 46.84
C GLU A 30 107.85 73.84 45.77
N ALA A 31 108.94 73.09 45.58
CA ALA A 31 108.99 71.97 44.64
C ALA A 31 108.03 70.83 45.02
N PHE A 32 107.97 70.46 46.30
CA PHE A 32 107.09 69.40 46.80
C PHE A 32 105.60 69.80 46.72
N ASN A 33 105.24 71.00 47.19
CA ASN A 33 103.86 71.51 47.09
C ASN A 33 103.43 71.70 45.62
N THR A 34 104.35 72.11 44.75
CA THR A 34 104.11 72.16 43.31
C THR A 34 103.84 70.77 42.74
N TRP A 35 104.63 69.76 43.12
CA TRP A 35 104.37 68.36 42.76
C TRP A 35 103.04 67.86 43.30
N GLU A 36 102.66 68.16 44.55
CA GLU A 36 101.38 67.72 45.12
C GLU A 36 100.19 68.26 44.32
N ARG A 37 100.19 69.57 44.03
CA ARG A 37 99.11 70.23 43.28
C ARG A 37 99.06 69.82 41.80
N GLN A 38 100.22 69.68 41.16
CA GLN A 38 100.29 69.48 39.71
C GLN A 38 100.39 68.01 39.29
N GLN A 39 100.90 67.13 40.16
CA GLN A 39 101.19 65.74 39.85
C GLN A 39 100.38 64.78 40.73
N LEU A 40 100.46 64.89 42.06
CA LEU A 40 99.84 63.92 42.98
C LEU A 40 98.30 63.94 42.88
N VAL A 41 97.65 65.08 43.11
CA VAL A 41 96.18 65.17 43.12
C VAL A 41 95.58 64.83 41.74
N PRO A 42 96.06 65.43 40.63
CA PRO A 42 95.55 65.08 39.30
C PRO A 42 95.84 63.62 38.94
N GLY A 43 97.04 63.12 39.27
CA GLY A 43 97.44 61.74 39.00
C GLY A 43 96.62 60.71 39.79
N ALA A 44 96.34 60.96 41.07
CA ALA A 44 95.51 60.09 41.89
C ALA A 44 94.05 60.06 41.39
N ASN A 45 93.48 61.22 41.05
CA ASN A 45 92.14 61.30 40.47
C ASN A 45 92.06 60.58 39.11
N ALA A 46 93.07 60.76 38.25
CA ALA A 46 93.16 60.07 36.98
C ALA A 46 93.26 58.55 37.16
N LEU A 47 94.08 58.07 38.10
CA LEU A 47 94.21 56.64 38.42
C LEU A 47 92.88 56.05 38.91
N ALA A 48 92.19 56.73 39.83
CA ALA A 48 90.89 56.31 40.34
C ALA A 48 89.83 56.26 39.22
N GLN A 49 89.80 57.28 38.35
CA GLN A 49 88.90 57.36 37.21
C GLN A 49 89.15 56.22 36.20
N VAL A 50 90.40 56.00 35.80
CA VAL A 50 90.77 54.91 34.87
C VAL A 50 90.42 53.56 35.46
N THR A 51 90.69 53.33 36.74
CA THR A 51 90.35 52.07 37.42
C THR A 51 88.85 51.84 37.46
N TYR A 52 88.06 52.86 37.79
CA TYR A 52 86.60 52.78 37.78
C TYR A 52 86.04 52.50 36.38
N GLN A 53 86.54 53.18 35.35
CA GLN A 53 86.11 52.93 33.97
C GLN A 53 86.47 51.51 33.50
N ASN A 54 87.69 51.05 33.78
CA ASN A 54 88.10 49.68 33.50
C ASN A 54 87.17 48.64 34.19
N ALA A 55 86.74 48.91 35.43
CA ALA A 55 85.79 48.05 36.15
C ALA A 55 84.40 48.04 35.51
N LEU A 56 83.90 49.20 35.05
CA LEU A 56 82.63 49.28 34.31
C LEU A 56 82.72 48.53 32.97
N GLU A 57 83.82 48.69 32.23
CA GLU A 57 84.05 47.95 30.98
C GLU A 57 84.10 46.43 31.22
N ALA A 58 84.79 45.99 32.28
CA ALA A 58 84.85 44.58 32.65
C ALA A 58 83.47 44.03 33.03
N LYS A 59 82.66 44.80 33.77
CA LYS A 59 81.28 44.43 34.09
C LYS A 59 80.43 44.31 32.81
N ALA A 60 80.51 45.29 31.92
CA ALA A 60 79.76 45.28 30.66
C ALA A 60 80.15 44.07 29.79
N ALA A 61 81.44 43.70 29.74
CA ALA A 61 81.90 42.51 29.03
C ALA A 61 81.35 41.21 29.67
N LYS A 62 81.31 41.11 31.01
CA LYS A 62 80.69 39.99 31.71
C LYS A 62 79.19 39.90 31.40
N ASP A 63 78.46 41.01 31.51
CA ASP A 63 77.02 41.05 31.24
C ASP A 63 76.72 40.61 29.79
N GLY A 64 77.54 41.06 28.82
CA GLY A 64 77.44 40.61 27.43
C GLY A 64 77.71 39.11 27.26
N THR A 65 78.67 38.56 28.00
CA THR A 65 78.94 37.11 28.02
C THR A 65 77.80 36.32 28.64
N ASP A 66 77.26 36.78 29.78
CA ASP A 66 76.10 36.16 30.43
C ASP A 66 74.88 36.16 29.49
N GLY A 67 74.64 37.27 28.78
CA GLY A 67 73.59 37.38 27.78
C GLY A 67 73.77 36.39 26.62
N ALA A 68 74.99 36.25 26.10
CA ALA A 68 75.30 35.26 25.07
C ALA A 68 75.08 33.81 25.57
N VAL A 69 75.40 33.53 26.83
CA VAL A 69 75.15 32.22 27.46
C VAL A 69 73.64 31.94 27.56
N GLN A 70 72.82 32.91 27.97
CA GLN A 70 71.36 32.72 28.01
C GLN A 70 70.77 32.44 26.63
N ILE A 71 71.20 33.20 25.61
CA ILE A 71 70.78 32.96 24.22
C ILE A 71 71.17 31.54 23.78
N ALA A 72 72.37 31.06 24.14
CA ALA A 72 72.79 29.70 23.82
C ALA A 72 71.92 28.63 24.51
N ILE A 73 71.55 28.83 25.77
CA ILE A 73 70.65 27.94 26.53
C ILE A 73 69.25 27.90 25.88
N GLU A 74 68.70 29.07 25.54
CA GLU A 74 67.40 29.16 24.86
C GLU A 74 67.41 28.44 23.51
N LYS A 75 68.50 28.59 22.73
CA LYS A 75 68.66 27.91 21.45
C LYS A 75 68.79 26.40 21.61
N ALA A 76 69.48 25.91 22.63
CA ALA A 76 69.53 24.49 22.96
C ALA A 76 68.12 23.95 23.31
N SER A 77 67.35 24.67 24.12
CA SER A 77 65.98 24.29 24.47
C SER A 77 65.06 24.26 23.24
N GLN A 78 65.15 25.25 22.34
CA GLN A 78 64.39 25.29 21.08
C GLN A 78 64.73 24.10 20.16
N ALA A 79 66.00 23.68 20.14
CA ALA A 79 66.44 22.51 19.38
C ALA A 79 65.88 21.21 19.98
N ASP A 80 65.88 21.06 21.30
CA ASP A 80 65.29 19.89 21.98
C ASP A 80 63.76 19.80 21.77
N GLN A 81 63.05 20.94 21.79
CA GLN A 81 61.62 21.00 21.47
C GLN A 81 61.35 20.59 20.02
N SER A 82 62.17 21.07 19.08
CA SER A 82 62.07 20.73 17.66
C SER A 82 62.34 19.24 17.42
N ARG A 83 63.33 18.64 18.10
CA ARG A 83 63.57 17.18 18.09
C ARG A 83 62.36 16.39 18.60
N SER A 84 61.78 16.83 19.72
CA SER A 84 60.62 16.17 20.32
C SER A 84 59.38 16.25 19.42
N ALA A 85 59.14 17.41 18.80
CA ALA A 85 58.07 17.60 17.82
C ALA A 85 58.26 16.71 16.58
N ALA A 86 59.49 16.59 16.07
CA ALA A 86 59.80 15.71 14.95
C ALA A 86 59.58 14.23 15.29
N GLN A 87 59.94 13.80 16.51
CA GLN A 87 59.69 12.43 16.97
C GLN A 87 58.18 12.15 17.10
N ALA A 88 57.40 13.08 17.67
CA ALA A 88 55.95 12.95 17.74
C ALA A 88 55.31 12.87 16.35
N ALA A 89 55.77 13.68 15.40
CA ALA A 89 55.31 13.64 14.01
C ALA A 89 55.62 12.30 13.33
N ALA A 90 56.81 11.72 13.60
CA ALA A 90 57.18 10.40 13.07
C ALA A 90 56.29 9.27 13.62
N VAL A 91 55.96 9.31 14.92
CA VAL A 91 55.02 8.34 15.53
C VAL A 91 53.63 8.48 14.92
N ALA A 92 53.11 9.70 14.82
CA ALA A 92 51.80 9.95 14.21
C ALA A 92 51.76 9.47 12.75
N ALA A 93 52.84 9.67 11.97
CA ALA A 93 52.93 9.16 10.61
C ALA A 93 52.87 7.62 10.56
N ALA A 94 53.55 6.92 11.47
CA ALA A 94 53.51 5.46 11.55
C ALA A 94 52.11 4.92 11.93
N GLU A 95 51.42 5.60 12.83
CA GLU A 95 50.02 5.29 13.17
C GLU A 95 49.09 5.46 11.98
N GLN A 96 49.24 6.54 11.21
CA GLN A 96 48.44 6.78 10.01
C GLN A 96 48.66 5.70 8.94
N VAL A 97 49.88 5.20 8.77
CA VAL A 97 50.15 4.06 7.87
C VAL A 97 49.37 2.82 8.32
N THR A 98 49.31 2.56 9.63
CA THR A 98 48.56 1.43 10.19
C THR A 98 47.05 1.60 9.99
N LEU A 99 46.52 2.79 10.25
CA LEU A 99 45.10 3.11 10.03
C LEU A 99 44.71 2.98 8.56
N ALA A 100 45.55 3.47 7.64
CA ALA A 100 45.32 3.31 6.21
C ALA A 100 45.30 1.84 5.78
N GLY A 101 46.21 1.01 6.32
CA GLY A 101 46.21 -0.43 6.08
C GLY A 101 44.93 -1.11 6.57
N ASN A 102 44.46 -0.78 7.77
CA ASN A 102 43.21 -1.30 8.32
C ASN A 102 41.99 -0.86 7.50
N ALA A 103 41.93 0.41 7.08
CA ALA A 103 40.86 0.93 6.25
C ALA A 103 40.81 0.23 4.88
N ALA A 104 41.97 -0.01 4.26
CA ALA A 104 42.05 -0.77 3.01
C ALA A 104 41.54 -2.21 3.19
N GLY A 105 41.91 -2.88 4.28
CA GLY A 105 41.43 -4.23 4.60
C GLY A 105 39.91 -4.29 4.84
N GLN A 106 39.34 -3.30 5.54
CA GLN A 106 37.89 -3.22 5.77
C GLN A 106 37.11 -2.93 4.48
N ALA A 107 37.66 -2.09 3.59
CA ALA A 107 37.07 -1.82 2.29
C ALA A 107 37.03 -3.09 1.42
N GLU A 108 38.11 -3.87 1.40
CA GLU A 108 38.17 -5.13 0.67
C GLU A 108 37.21 -6.18 1.25
N ALA A 109 37.14 -6.28 2.58
CA ALA A 109 36.17 -7.16 3.25
C ALA A 109 34.72 -6.76 2.90
N SER A 110 34.41 -5.46 2.89
CA SER A 110 33.08 -4.95 2.51
C SER A 110 32.73 -5.26 1.06
N ARG A 111 33.71 -5.10 0.15
CA ARG A 111 33.55 -5.46 -1.27
C ARG A 111 33.26 -6.95 -1.45
N ILE A 112 33.99 -7.81 -0.73
CA ILE A 112 33.77 -9.25 -0.72
C ILE A 112 32.36 -9.57 -0.22
N GLU A 113 31.96 -9.05 0.94
CA GLU A 113 30.64 -9.32 1.53
C GLU A 113 29.49 -8.83 0.63
N ALA A 114 29.62 -7.66 -0.01
CA ALA A 114 28.66 -7.17 -0.99
C ALA A 114 28.56 -8.12 -2.20
N SER A 115 29.68 -8.65 -2.68
CA SER A 115 29.71 -9.60 -3.80
C SER A 115 29.12 -10.98 -3.47
N LYS A 116 28.95 -11.33 -2.18
CA LYS A 116 28.23 -12.56 -1.75
C LYS A 116 26.72 -12.43 -1.91
N ILE A 117 26.19 -11.22 -1.72
CA ILE A 117 24.76 -10.93 -1.86
C ILE A 117 24.41 -10.52 -3.29
N ASN A 118 25.32 -9.94 -4.05
CA ASN A 118 25.11 -9.64 -5.46
C ASN A 118 26.07 -10.47 -6.34
N LEU A 119 25.51 -11.51 -6.96
CA LEU A 119 26.24 -12.45 -7.79
C LEU A 119 26.39 -12.00 -9.25
N GLY A 120 25.77 -10.86 -9.61
CA GLY A 120 25.80 -10.29 -10.95
C GLY A 120 24.87 -11.00 -11.95
N ALA A 121 25.15 -10.81 -13.24
CA ALA A 121 24.40 -11.42 -14.32
C ALA A 121 24.91 -12.83 -14.65
N LYS A 122 24.01 -13.81 -14.72
CA LYS A 122 24.35 -15.21 -15.07
C LYS A 122 23.25 -15.81 -15.95
N ALA A 123 23.64 -16.71 -16.85
CA ALA A 123 22.72 -17.41 -17.75
C ALA A 123 22.03 -18.63 -17.10
N SER A 124 22.53 -19.08 -15.95
CA SER A 124 22.00 -20.20 -15.17
C SER A 124 22.11 -19.90 -13.67
N ALA A 125 21.30 -20.59 -12.87
CA ALA A 125 21.28 -20.47 -11.42
C ALA A 125 22.64 -20.87 -10.82
N PRO A 126 23.36 -19.97 -10.14
CA PRO A 126 24.58 -20.33 -9.43
C PRO A 126 24.28 -21.21 -8.22
N THR A 127 25.23 -22.06 -7.86
CA THR A 127 25.18 -22.96 -6.69
C THR A 127 26.09 -22.50 -5.55
N VAL A 128 27.02 -21.58 -5.83
CA VAL A 128 27.95 -20.97 -4.90
C VAL A 128 28.02 -19.46 -5.13
N ASP A 129 28.49 -18.71 -4.15
CA ASP A 129 28.72 -17.27 -4.26
C ASP A 129 29.98 -16.95 -5.11
N ASN A 130 30.26 -15.65 -5.27
CA ASN A 130 31.42 -15.18 -6.04
C ASN A 130 32.79 -15.49 -5.38
N GLN A 131 32.80 -16.07 -4.17
CA GLN A 131 33.98 -16.55 -3.47
C GLN A 131 34.03 -18.10 -3.42
N GLY A 132 33.09 -18.78 -4.09
CA GLY A 132 32.99 -20.24 -4.07
C GLY A 132 32.42 -20.80 -2.77
N GLN A 133 31.85 -19.96 -1.89
CA GLN A 133 31.20 -20.40 -0.65
C GLN A 133 29.71 -20.70 -0.89
N ALA A 134 29.06 -21.32 0.09
CA ALA A 134 27.62 -21.58 0.03
C ALA A 134 26.82 -20.27 -0.07
N LEU A 135 25.75 -20.29 -0.88
CA LEU A 135 24.87 -19.15 -1.07
C LEU A 135 24.20 -18.71 0.23
N ARG A 136 24.19 -17.40 0.46
CA ARG A 136 23.48 -16.79 1.59
C ARG A 136 22.04 -16.48 1.22
N VAL A 137 21.12 -16.66 2.16
CA VAL A 137 19.72 -16.24 2.00
C VAL A 137 19.69 -14.76 1.62
N GLY A 138 18.91 -14.42 0.59
CA GLY A 138 18.84 -13.06 0.06
C GLY A 138 19.92 -12.72 -0.97
N ALA A 139 20.86 -13.62 -1.27
CA ALA A 139 21.75 -13.46 -2.42
C ALA A 139 20.92 -13.33 -3.70
N THR A 140 21.36 -12.48 -4.62
CA THR A 140 20.67 -12.12 -5.86
C THR A 140 21.56 -12.32 -7.07
N TYR A 141 20.97 -12.73 -8.19
CA TYR A 141 21.61 -12.68 -9.50
C TYR A 141 20.59 -12.25 -10.56
N TYR A 142 21.05 -11.60 -11.61
CA TYR A 142 20.23 -11.31 -12.77
C TYR A 142 20.30 -12.49 -13.75
N ASP A 143 19.16 -13.15 -13.96
CA ASP A 143 19.06 -14.25 -14.92
C ASP A 143 18.91 -13.69 -16.33
N THR A 144 19.96 -13.83 -17.15
CA THR A 144 19.98 -13.27 -18.51
C THR A 144 19.14 -14.09 -19.49
N THR A 145 18.80 -15.33 -19.15
CA THR A 145 17.93 -16.19 -19.99
C THR A 145 16.47 -15.84 -19.74
N LEU A 146 16.10 -15.61 -18.48
CA LEU A 146 14.74 -15.27 -18.07
C LEU A 146 14.47 -13.75 -18.01
N ASN A 147 15.49 -12.92 -18.20
CA ASN A 147 15.44 -11.45 -18.09
C ASN A 147 14.82 -10.95 -16.77
N LYS A 148 15.22 -11.53 -15.64
CA LYS A 148 14.68 -11.16 -14.33
C LYS A 148 15.68 -11.32 -13.19
N LEU A 149 15.48 -10.54 -12.12
CA LEU A 149 16.26 -10.66 -10.89
C LEU A 149 15.74 -11.84 -10.05
N ARG A 150 16.65 -12.72 -9.64
CA ARG A 150 16.39 -13.91 -8.84
C ARG A 150 17.01 -13.73 -7.46
N ALA A 151 16.34 -14.21 -6.41
CA ALA A 151 16.83 -14.21 -5.03
C ALA A 151 16.85 -15.62 -4.45
N TRP A 152 17.90 -15.94 -3.68
CA TRP A 152 18.08 -17.22 -3.01
C TRP A 152 17.27 -17.27 -1.71
N THR A 153 16.37 -18.24 -1.59
CA THR A 153 15.52 -18.41 -0.40
C THR A 153 16.20 -19.18 0.73
N GLY A 154 17.38 -19.75 0.47
CA GLY A 154 18.04 -20.74 1.33
C GLY A 154 18.00 -22.15 0.76
N THR A 155 16.98 -22.44 -0.08
CA THR A 155 16.80 -23.77 -0.69
C THR A 155 16.59 -23.73 -2.19
N THR A 156 15.99 -22.66 -2.72
CA THR A 156 15.70 -22.50 -4.15
C THR A 156 15.87 -21.05 -4.59
N TRP A 157 16.03 -20.84 -5.89
CA TRP A 157 15.96 -19.51 -6.48
C TRP A 157 14.49 -19.11 -6.73
N ALA A 158 14.09 -17.95 -6.24
CA ALA A 158 12.76 -17.36 -6.44
C ALA A 158 12.86 -16.00 -7.15
N ASP A 159 11.76 -15.51 -7.72
CA ASP A 159 11.72 -14.18 -8.32
C ASP A 159 11.72 -13.13 -7.22
N SER A 160 12.64 -12.14 -7.26
CA SER A 160 12.82 -11.19 -6.15
C SER A 160 11.77 -10.07 -6.19
N VAL A 161 11.61 -9.37 -7.32
CA VAL A 161 10.63 -8.29 -7.54
C VAL A 161 10.26 -8.27 -9.03
N ASN A 162 8.96 -8.36 -9.38
CA ASN A 162 8.50 -8.14 -10.76
C ASN A 162 8.14 -6.65 -10.90
N VAL A 163 8.94 -5.88 -11.64
CA VAL A 163 8.73 -4.44 -11.89
C VAL A 163 7.68 -4.20 -12.99
N THR A 164 7.30 -5.24 -13.72
CA THR A 164 6.31 -5.17 -14.81
C THR A 164 5.00 -5.80 -14.32
N ALA A 165 4.26 -5.06 -13.50
CA ALA A 165 2.85 -5.27 -13.15
C ALA A 165 2.44 -6.69 -12.68
N GLY A 166 2.23 -6.86 -11.37
CA GLY A 166 1.43 -8.00 -10.89
C GLY A 166 1.58 -8.27 -9.41
N VAL A 167 0.46 -8.25 -8.70
CA VAL A 167 0.33 -8.83 -7.36
C VAL A 167 0.86 -10.27 -7.44
N LYS A 168 1.90 -10.63 -6.67
CA LYS A 168 2.53 -11.97 -6.73
C LYS A 168 1.65 -13.10 -6.23
N SER A 169 0.60 -12.77 -5.47
CA SER A 169 -0.35 -13.74 -4.98
C SER A 169 -1.71 -13.13 -4.68
N LEU A 170 -2.77 -13.81 -5.09
CA LEU A 170 -4.15 -13.49 -4.76
C LEU A 170 -4.85 -14.80 -4.39
N ASN A 171 -5.43 -14.89 -3.19
CA ASN A 171 -6.19 -16.05 -2.71
C ASN A 171 -5.47 -17.41 -2.83
N GLY A 172 -4.15 -17.45 -2.60
CA GLY A 172 -3.35 -18.68 -2.64
C GLY A 172 -2.78 -19.05 -4.00
N GLU A 173 -3.13 -18.33 -5.07
CA GLU A 173 -2.42 -18.45 -6.35
C GLU A 173 -1.13 -17.62 -6.34
N SER A 174 -0.09 -18.08 -7.03
CA SER A 174 1.21 -17.39 -7.12
C SER A 174 1.70 -17.28 -8.57
N GLY A 175 2.33 -16.16 -8.94
CA GLY A 175 2.93 -15.95 -10.27
C GLY A 175 2.46 -14.67 -10.98
N ASP A 176 2.69 -14.57 -12.29
CA ASP A 176 2.21 -13.47 -13.13
C ASP A 176 0.69 -13.60 -13.34
N LEU A 177 -0.08 -12.97 -12.45
CA LEU A 177 -1.54 -13.07 -12.43
C LEU A 177 -2.16 -12.11 -13.47
N VAL A 178 -2.25 -12.54 -14.73
CA VAL A 178 -3.04 -11.86 -15.78
C VAL A 178 -4.47 -12.41 -15.76
N LYS A 179 -5.36 -11.73 -15.02
CA LYS A 179 -6.76 -12.16 -14.86
C LYS A 179 -7.69 -11.27 -15.68
N THR A 180 -8.31 -11.84 -16.71
CA THR A 180 -9.19 -11.13 -17.67
C THR A 180 -10.68 -11.37 -17.39
N THR A 181 -11.03 -12.16 -16.39
CA THR A 181 -12.42 -12.48 -16.00
C THR A 181 -12.60 -12.32 -14.49
N LEU A 182 -13.82 -12.02 -14.03
CA LEU A 182 -14.16 -11.94 -12.58
C LEU A 182 -13.87 -13.26 -11.86
N ALA A 183 -14.17 -14.40 -12.49
CA ALA A 183 -13.83 -15.72 -11.97
C ALA A 183 -12.31 -15.89 -11.77
N GLY A 184 -11.49 -15.28 -12.63
CA GLY A 184 -10.03 -15.24 -12.49
C GLY A 184 -9.54 -14.50 -11.24
N TYR A 185 -10.36 -13.62 -10.65
CA TYR A 185 -10.08 -12.96 -9.36
C TYR A 185 -10.61 -13.73 -8.15
N GLY A 186 -11.17 -14.93 -8.33
CA GLY A 186 -11.84 -15.69 -7.27
C GLY A 186 -13.21 -15.13 -6.87
N LEU A 187 -13.76 -14.20 -7.66
CA LEU A 187 -15.10 -13.65 -7.45
C LEU A 187 -16.10 -14.49 -8.25
N THR A 188 -16.62 -15.54 -7.62
CA THR A 188 -17.59 -16.48 -8.24
C THR A 188 -19.05 -16.04 -8.11
N ASP A 189 -19.35 -15.07 -7.23
CA ASP A 189 -20.72 -14.82 -6.76
C ASP A 189 -21.22 -13.38 -6.99
N ALA A 190 -20.58 -12.62 -7.89
CA ALA A 190 -21.02 -11.24 -8.15
C ALA A 190 -22.38 -11.15 -8.88
N MET A 191 -22.81 -12.23 -9.55
CA MET A 191 -24.04 -12.28 -10.36
C MET A 191 -24.83 -13.59 -10.20
N ALA A 192 -24.44 -14.49 -9.29
CA ALA A 192 -24.91 -15.89 -9.22
C ALA A 192 -25.82 -16.19 -8.02
N LYS A 193 -26.44 -15.18 -7.39
CA LYS A 193 -27.34 -15.39 -6.24
C LYS A 193 -28.72 -15.96 -6.64
N THR A 194 -28.80 -16.81 -7.66
CA THR A 194 -29.94 -17.70 -7.85
C THR A 194 -29.78 -18.88 -6.89
N THR A 195 -30.56 -18.90 -5.82
CA THR A 195 -30.53 -20.01 -4.86
C THR A 195 -31.33 -21.18 -5.45
N ALA A 196 -30.69 -22.32 -5.70
CA ALA A 196 -31.40 -23.51 -6.14
C ALA A 196 -32.31 -24.04 -5.02
N LEU A 197 -33.60 -24.21 -5.31
CA LEU A 197 -34.51 -24.88 -4.39
C LEU A 197 -34.31 -26.40 -4.49
N ALA A 198 -34.34 -27.08 -3.35
CA ALA A 198 -34.29 -28.54 -3.31
C ALA A 198 -35.51 -29.16 -4.03
N ALA A 199 -35.36 -30.38 -4.56
CA ALA A 199 -36.48 -31.14 -5.10
C ALA A 199 -37.58 -31.32 -4.04
N GLY A 200 -38.83 -31.06 -4.42
CA GLY A 200 -39.98 -31.11 -3.51
C GLY A 200 -40.11 -29.92 -2.57
N ALA A 201 -39.34 -28.84 -2.76
CA ALA A 201 -39.40 -27.65 -1.92
C ALA A 201 -40.85 -27.12 -1.73
N ASN A 202 -41.16 -26.71 -0.51
CA ASN A 202 -42.43 -26.08 -0.19
C ASN A 202 -42.34 -24.57 -0.47
N LEU A 203 -43.07 -24.08 -1.46
CA LEU A 203 -43.01 -22.66 -1.86
C LEU A 203 -43.56 -21.70 -0.79
N ASN A 204 -44.33 -22.19 0.19
CA ASN A 204 -44.75 -21.39 1.36
C ASN A 204 -43.59 -21.09 2.32
N ALA A 205 -42.52 -21.90 2.30
CA ALA A 205 -41.35 -21.68 3.15
C ALA A 205 -40.36 -20.65 2.56
N VAL A 206 -40.51 -20.29 1.29
CA VAL A 206 -39.58 -19.40 0.58
C VAL A 206 -40.02 -17.94 0.74
N LEU A 207 -39.80 -17.37 1.91
CA LEU A 207 -40.26 -16.03 2.27
C LEU A 207 -39.16 -14.96 2.23
N THR A 208 -37.90 -15.38 2.06
CA THR A 208 -36.77 -14.44 1.98
C THR A 208 -36.73 -13.80 0.59
N PRO A 209 -36.50 -12.48 0.48
CA PRO A 209 -36.34 -11.82 -0.82
C PRO A 209 -35.19 -12.43 -1.63
N GLY A 210 -35.43 -12.68 -2.92
CA GLY A 210 -34.39 -13.21 -3.80
C GLY A 210 -34.93 -13.87 -5.07
N PHE A 211 -33.97 -14.35 -5.87
CA PHE A 211 -34.21 -15.16 -7.05
C PHE A 211 -33.88 -16.61 -6.72
N TYR A 212 -34.82 -17.51 -6.96
CA TYR A 212 -34.70 -18.92 -6.63
C TYR A 212 -34.89 -19.75 -7.89
N LEU A 213 -33.97 -20.68 -8.16
CA LEU A 213 -34.12 -21.60 -9.29
C LEU A 213 -35.11 -22.70 -8.89
N LEU A 214 -36.17 -22.86 -9.68
CA LEU A 214 -37.23 -23.82 -9.46
C LEU A 214 -36.88 -25.15 -10.15
N GLY A 215 -37.03 -26.27 -9.44
CA GLY A 215 -36.97 -27.60 -10.03
C GLY A 215 -38.30 -28.03 -10.68
N SER A 216 -38.40 -29.30 -11.08
CA SER A 216 -39.63 -29.89 -11.62
C SER A 216 -40.59 -30.42 -10.55
N THR A 217 -40.18 -30.43 -9.27
CA THR A 217 -40.98 -30.93 -8.15
C THR A 217 -40.99 -29.92 -7.01
N TYR A 218 -42.18 -29.55 -6.54
CA TYR A 218 -42.40 -28.63 -5.42
C TYR A 218 -43.84 -28.80 -4.87
N THR A 219 -44.10 -28.27 -3.69
CA THR A 219 -45.43 -28.23 -3.06
C THR A 219 -45.91 -26.80 -2.86
N ASN A 220 -47.22 -26.60 -2.77
CA ASN A 220 -47.85 -25.27 -2.66
C ASN A 220 -47.50 -24.30 -3.80
N GLY A 221 -47.18 -24.82 -4.98
CA GLY A 221 -47.08 -24.07 -6.23
C GLY A 221 -48.26 -24.35 -7.16
N LEU A 222 -48.21 -23.80 -8.37
CA LEU A 222 -49.26 -23.97 -9.37
C LEU A 222 -48.88 -25.07 -10.37
N ALA A 223 -49.78 -26.02 -10.63
CA ALA A 223 -49.54 -27.09 -11.61
C ALA A 223 -49.27 -26.53 -13.02
N GLY A 224 -48.43 -27.23 -13.80
CA GLY A 224 -48.05 -26.83 -15.16
C GLY A 224 -46.92 -25.79 -15.26
N PHE A 225 -46.26 -25.47 -14.14
CA PHE A 225 -45.03 -24.68 -14.10
C PHE A 225 -43.84 -25.62 -13.87
N GLU A 226 -43.01 -25.81 -14.87
CA GLU A 226 -41.86 -26.72 -14.77
C GLU A 226 -40.57 -25.95 -15.03
N GLY A 227 -39.65 -26.05 -14.06
CA GLY A 227 -38.40 -25.30 -14.09
C GLY A 227 -38.59 -23.78 -13.99
N GLY A 228 -37.49 -23.04 -14.14
CA GLY A 228 -37.50 -21.57 -14.19
C GLY A 228 -37.20 -20.95 -12.83
N HIS A 229 -37.97 -19.93 -12.43
CA HIS A 229 -37.67 -19.14 -11.25
C HIS A 229 -38.89 -18.96 -10.33
N LEU A 230 -38.65 -19.02 -9.03
CA LEU A 230 -39.45 -18.34 -8.02
C LEU A 230 -38.74 -17.03 -7.66
N ILE A 231 -39.44 -15.91 -7.76
CA ILE A 231 -38.94 -14.60 -7.38
C ILE A 231 -39.74 -14.15 -6.17
N VAL A 232 -39.05 -13.77 -5.11
CA VAL A 232 -39.66 -13.27 -3.88
C VAL A 232 -39.27 -11.81 -3.72
N SER A 233 -40.26 -10.94 -3.71
CA SER A 233 -40.11 -9.54 -3.32
C SER A 233 -40.86 -9.34 -2.01
N ALA A 234 -40.12 -9.18 -0.90
CA ALA A 234 -40.71 -8.98 0.42
C ALA A 234 -40.24 -7.67 1.04
N PHE A 235 -41.15 -7.02 1.77
CA PHE A 235 -40.87 -5.83 2.57
C PHE A 235 -41.68 -5.88 3.86
N GLY A 236 -41.01 -5.88 5.00
CA GLY A 236 -41.67 -6.05 6.30
C GLY A 236 -42.42 -7.38 6.39
N SER A 237 -43.71 -7.34 6.72
CA SER A 237 -44.56 -8.53 6.91
C SER A 237 -45.30 -8.98 5.65
N THR A 238 -45.04 -8.37 4.48
CA THR A 238 -45.71 -8.69 3.22
C THR A 238 -44.71 -9.07 2.13
N ALA A 239 -45.15 -9.90 1.19
CA ALA A 239 -44.40 -10.23 -0.01
C ALA A 239 -45.30 -10.48 -1.20
N ILE A 240 -44.69 -10.39 -2.38
CA ILE A 240 -45.19 -11.00 -3.60
C ILE A 240 -44.25 -12.13 -3.97
N GLN A 241 -44.83 -13.27 -4.31
CA GLN A 241 -44.13 -14.35 -4.97
C GLN A 241 -44.56 -14.41 -6.43
N LEU A 242 -43.58 -14.44 -7.33
CA LEU A 242 -43.76 -14.58 -8.76
C LEU A 242 -43.11 -15.87 -9.23
N LEU A 243 -43.91 -16.75 -9.80
CA LEU A 243 -43.48 -17.97 -10.44
C LEU A 243 -43.32 -17.72 -11.94
N VAL A 244 -42.17 -18.08 -12.49
CA VAL A 244 -41.85 -17.96 -13.92
C VAL A 244 -41.44 -19.33 -14.43
N SER A 245 -42.23 -19.90 -15.33
CA SER A 245 -41.99 -21.21 -15.91
C SER A 245 -40.98 -21.11 -17.06
N SER A 246 -39.96 -21.98 -17.05
CA SER A 246 -39.04 -22.11 -18.18
C SER A 246 -39.60 -22.95 -19.33
N SER A 247 -40.57 -23.83 -19.08
CA SER A 247 -41.06 -24.78 -20.09
C SER A 247 -42.06 -24.19 -21.08
N ASN A 248 -42.84 -23.20 -20.66
CA ASN A 248 -43.89 -22.57 -21.46
C ASN A 248 -43.87 -21.03 -21.38
N GLY A 249 -42.91 -20.45 -20.65
CA GLY A 249 -42.81 -19.00 -20.49
C GLY A 249 -43.95 -18.36 -19.71
N ASN A 250 -44.85 -19.13 -19.08
CA ASN A 250 -45.96 -18.59 -18.30
C ASN A 250 -45.50 -18.00 -16.97
N SER A 251 -46.30 -17.08 -16.41
CA SER A 251 -46.06 -16.50 -15.10
C SER A 251 -47.30 -16.58 -14.20
N ALA A 252 -47.09 -16.70 -12.90
CA ALA A 252 -48.14 -16.67 -11.91
C ALA A 252 -47.67 -15.95 -10.65
N SER A 253 -48.56 -15.21 -10.00
CA SER A 253 -48.25 -14.44 -8.81
C SER A 253 -49.18 -14.78 -7.66
N ARG A 254 -48.69 -14.55 -6.44
CA ARG A 254 -49.52 -14.52 -5.22
C ARG A 254 -49.00 -13.50 -4.22
N GLY A 255 -49.90 -13.01 -3.38
CA GLY A 255 -49.56 -12.22 -2.21
C GLY A 255 -49.30 -13.10 -0.99
N VAL A 256 -48.40 -12.62 -0.13
CA VAL A 256 -48.14 -13.18 1.19
C VAL A 256 -48.22 -12.06 2.22
N SER A 257 -48.85 -12.32 3.36
CA SER A 257 -48.88 -11.42 4.51
C SER A 257 -48.57 -12.18 5.80
N GLY A 258 -48.29 -11.47 6.90
CA GLY A 258 -47.98 -12.09 8.19
C GLY A 258 -46.58 -12.72 8.27
N ILE A 259 -45.64 -12.33 7.40
CA ILE A 259 -44.25 -12.81 7.45
C ILE A 259 -43.61 -12.39 8.79
N GLY A 260 -42.91 -13.32 9.43
CA GLY A 260 -42.39 -13.17 10.80
C GLY A 260 -43.33 -13.70 11.90
N GLY A 261 -44.57 -14.03 11.54
CA GLY A 261 -45.53 -14.76 12.36
C GLY A 261 -46.11 -15.96 11.61
N THR A 262 -47.44 -16.10 11.59
CA THR A 262 -48.12 -17.10 10.75
C THR A 262 -48.40 -16.49 9.38
N ALA A 263 -47.66 -16.94 8.36
CA ALA A 263 -47.83 -16.44 7.00
C ALA A 263 -49.18 -16.87 6.40
N VAL A 264 -49.87 -15.92 5.76
CA VAL A 264 -51.13 -16.12 5.04
C VAL A 264 -50.88 -15.90 3.56
N PHE A 265 -51.36 -16.84 2.73
CA PHE A 265 -51.11 -16.85 1.29
C PHE A 265 -52.42 -16.64 0.55
N THR A 266 -52.42 -15.72 -0.41
CA THR A 266 -53.49 -15.71 -1.40
C THR A 266 -53.32 -16.91 -2.34
N PRO A 267 -54.40 -17.38 -3.00
CA PRO A 267 -54.27 -18.34 -4.08
C PRO A 267 -53.31 -17.85 -5.16
N TRP A 268 -52.60 -18.77 -5.81
CA TRP A 268 -51.84 -18.46 -7.02
C TRP A 268 -52.78 -18.00 -8.13
N ARG A 269 -52.42 -16.91 -8.80
CA ARG A 269 -53.12 -16.39 -9.97
C ARG A 269 -52.15 -16.40 -11.14
N ARG A 270 -52.50 -17.08 -12.24
CA ARG A 270 -51.74 -16.98 -13.50
C ARG A 270 -51.94 -15.58 -14.08
N ASP A 271 -50.87 -14.98 -14.57
CA ASP A 271 -50.94 -13.69 -15.23
C ASP A 271 -51.49 -13.92 -16.65
N LEU A 272 -52.56 -13.22 -17.02
CA LEU A 272 -53.12 -13.26 -18.37
C LEU A 272 -52.16 -12.55 -19.32
N LYS A 273 -51.63 -13.27 -20.32
CA LYS A 273 -50.83 -12.66 -21.38
C LYS A 273 -51.72 -12.49 -22.61
N THR A 274 -51.92 -11.25 -23.05
CA THR A 274 -52.84 -10.91 -24.16
C THR A 274 -52.36 -11.42 -25.54
N ASN A 275 -51.32 -12.25 -25.60
CA ASN A 275 -50.79 -12.92 -26.78
C ASN A 275 -50.31 -14.37 -26.49
N SER A 276 -50.79 -15.01 -25.43
CA SER A 276 -50.50 -16.42 -25.15
C SER A 276 -50.78 -17.30 -26.37
N THR A 277 -49.95 -18.33 -26.60
CA THR A 277 -50.23 -19.34 -27.63
C THR A 277 -51.59 -19.98 -27.36
N PRO A 278 -52.57 -19.88 -28.28
CA PRO A 278 -53.90 -20.40 -28.03
C PRO A 278 -53.91 -21.91 -27.80
N VAL A 279 -54.62 -22.36 -26.76
CA VAL A 279 -54.87 -23.77 -26.49
C VAL A 279 -56.11 -24.20 -27.27
N ALA A 280 -55.93 -25.01 -28.30
CA ALA A 280 -57.05 -25.57 -29.06
C ALA A 280 -57.86 -26.56 -28.19
N MET A 281 -59.17 -26.34 -28.12
CA MET A 281 -60.10 -27.20 -27.39
C MET A 281 -60.25 -28.55 -28.10
N THR A 282 -60.14 -29.64 -27.35
CA THR A 282 -60.32 -31.02 -27.86
C THR A 282 -61.63 -31.66 -27.42
N ASP A 283 -62.30 -31.07 -26.42
CA ASP A 283 -63.60 -31.50 -25.89
C ASP A 283 -64.43 -30.28 -25.44
N SER A 284 -65.44 -30.48 -24.59
CA SER A 284 -66.27 -29.41 -24.04
C SER A 284 -65.81 -28.92 -22.66
N THR A 285 -64.71 -29.45 -22.12
CA THR A 285 -64.19 -29.09 -20.79
C THR A 285 -63.01 -28.14 -20.93
N ILE A 286 -63.19 -26.90 -20.50
CA ILE A 286 -62.11 -25.91 -20.48
C ILE A 286 -61.18 -26.22 -19.31
N ARG A 287 -59.99 -26.71 -19.64
CA ARG A 287 -58.92 -27.04 -18.68
C ARG A 287 -57.98 -25.86 -18.51
N THR A 288 -58.33 -24.96 -17.59
CA THR A 288 -57.56 -23.76 -17.23
C THR A 288 -56.14 -24.05 -16.71
N ALA A 289 -55.83 -25.29 -16.33
CA ALA A 289 -54.46 -25.71 -16.06
C ALA A 289 -53.56 -25.64 -17.31
N LEU A 290 -54.10 -25.83 -18.52
CA LEU A 290 -53.34 -25.90 -19.76
C LEU A 290 -53.02 -24.54 -20.38
N GLY A 291 -53.81 -23.51 -20.08
CA GLY A 291 -53.63 -22.17 -20.64
C GLY A 291 -54.61 -21.15 -20.07
N ASP A 292 -54.47 -19.91 -20.55
CA ASP A 292 -55.32 -18.75 -20.23
C ASP A 292 -56.04 -18.19 -21.47
N TYR A 293 -55.68 -18.66 -22.67
CA TYR A 293 -56.35 -18.36 -23.93
C TYR A 293 -56.68 -19.65 -24.66
N PHE A 294 -57.95 -19.88 -24.94
CA PHE A 294 -58.44 -21.09 -25.62
C PHE A 294 -59.04 -20.74 -26.98
N THR A 295 -58.98 -21.68 -27.92
CA THR A 295 -59.67 -21.58 -29.21
C THR A 295 -60.54 -22.80 -29.46
N ASP A 296 -61.70 -22.58 -30.06
CA ASP A 296 -62.62 -23.68 -30.40
C ASP A 296 -63.37 -23.38 -31.71
N THR A 297 -63.87 -24.43 -32.36
CA THR A 297 -64.80 -24.33 -33.48
C THR A 297 -66.10 -25.05 -33.12
N VAL A 298 -67.20 -24.31 -33.08
CA VAL A 298 -68.52 -24.84 -32.69
C VAL A 298 -69.40 -24.93 -33.93
N SER A 299 -69.72 -26.16 -34.33
CA SER A 299 -70.56 -26.49 -35.50
C SER A 299 -71.91 -27.13 -35.14
N ALA A 300 -72.11 -27.47 -33.86
CA ALA A 300 -73.33 -28.04 -33.31
C ALA A 300 -73.51 -27.57 -31.85
N ASN A 301 -74.68 -27.84 -31.25
CA ASN A 301 -74.96 -27.43 -29.87
C ASN A 301 -73.86 -27.92 -28.92
N LYS A 302 -73.17 -26.99 -28.24
CA LYS A 302 -72.06 -27.29 -27.34
C LYS A 302 -72.26 -26.59 -26.00
N SER A 303 -72.27 -27.37 -24.94
CA SER A 303 -72.30 -26.87 -23.56
C SER A 303 -70.92 -27.04 -22.95
N TYR A 304 -70.29 -25.92 -22.59
CA TYR A 304 -68.98 -25.96 -21.93
C TYR A 304 -69.13 -26.31 -20.45
N SER A 305 -68.15 -27.04 -19.93
CA SER A 305 -67.85 -27.16 -18.50
C SER A 305 -66.47 -26.56 -18.25
N PHE A 306 -66.22 -26.11 -17.02
CA PHE A 306 -64.86 -25.74 -16.59
C PHE A 306 -64.36 -26.86 -15.68
N ASP A 307 -63.13 -27.32 -15.91
CA ASP A 307 -62.54 -28.37 -15.06
C ASP A 307 -62.39 -27.86 -13.63
N ASN A 308 -62.70 -28.71 -12.64
CA ASN A 308 -62.81 -28.34 -11.24
C ASN A 308 -61.44 -28.21 -10.58
N GLY A 309 -60.75 -27.14 -10.94
CA GLY A 309 -59.83 -26.45 -10.06
C GLY A 309 -60.27 -25.00 -9.98
N LEU A 310 -60.93 -24.60 -8.89
CA LEU A 310 -61.07 -23.19 -8.48
C LEU A 310 -59.71 -22.55 -8.10
N SER A 311 -58.61 -23.09 -8.64
CA SER A 311 -57.25 -22.56 -8.73
C SER A 311 -56.97 -21.95 -10.11
N ALA A 312 -58.00 -21.79 -10.93
CA ALA A 312 -57.94 -21.35 -12.32
C ALA A 312 -57.98 -19.83 -12.46
N ALA A 313 -57.00 -19.29 -13.17
CA ALA A 313 -56.95 -17.88 -13.52
C ALA A 313 -58.14 -17.45 -14.38
N SER A 314 -58.41 -16.14 -14.38
CA SER A 314 -59.24 -15.53 -15.42
C SER A 314 -58.68 -15.92 -16.80
N PHE A 315 -59.55 -16.28 -17.72
CA PHE A 315 -59.16 -16.76 -19.05
C PHE A 315 -60.06 -16.17 -20.14
N ALA A 316 -59.63 -16.33 -21.39
CA ALA A 316 -60.44 -16.03 -22.55
C ALA A 316 -60.58 -17.25 -23.45
N ILE A 317 -61.68 -17.33 -24.19
CA ILE A 317 -61.88 -18.31 -25.25
C ILE A 317 -62.41 -17.64 -26.51
N GLU A 318 -61.72 -17.85 -27.62
CA GLU A 318 -62.15 -17.44 -28.94
C GLU A 318 -62.86 -18.60 -29.64
N ILE A 319 -64.13 -18.39 -29.98
CA ILE A 319 -64.96 -19.40 -30.63
C ILE A 319 -65.19 -18.99 -32.08
N THR A 320 -64.79 -19.86 -33.01
CA THR A 320 -65.25 -19.82 -34.40
C THR A 320 -66.59 -20.53 -34.49
N HIS A 321 -67.67 -19.77 -34.65
CA HIS A 321 -69.03 -20.30 -34.59
C HIS A 321 -69.56 -20.57 -35.99
N THR A 322 -69.69 -21.85 -36.36
CA THR A 322 -70.20 -22.29 -37.67
C THR A 322 -71.59 -22.89 -37.61
N GLY A 323 -72.09 -23.24 -36.42
CA GLY A 323 -73.45 -23.73 -36.20
C GLY A 323 -73.74 -24.13 -34.75
N GLY A 324 -75.02 -24.29 -34.42
CA GLY A 324 -75.48 -24.74 -33.09
C GLY A 324 -75.65 -23.63 -32.06
N ALA A 325 -75.98 -24.02 -30.82
CA ALA A 325 -76.07 -23.14 -29.67
C ALA A 325 -74.85 -23.32 -28.74
N ILE A 326 -74.31 -22.21 -28.23
CA ILE A 326 -73.23 -22.21 -27.24
C ILE A 326 -73.85 -21.99 -25.85
N ALA A 327 -73.61 -22.92 -24.94
CA ALA A 327 -74.09 -22.84 -23.56
C ALA A 327 -72.93 -22.86 -22.56
N TRP A 328 -73.13 -22.16 -21.45
CA TRP A 328 -72.14 -21.97 -20.38
C TRP A 328 -72.65 -22.56 -19.06
N PRO A 329 -71.74 -22.92 -18.13
CA PRO A 329 -72.14 -23.40 -16.81
C PRO A 329 -73.00 -22.40 -16.04
N GLY A 330 -73.94 -22.90 -15.22
CA GLY A 330 -74.86 -22.05 -14.45
C GLY A 330 -74.20 -21.15 -13.39
N PHE A 331 -72.93 -21.40 -13.04
CA PHE A 331 -72.16 -20.56 -12.12
C PHE A 331 -71.46 -19.38 -12.83
N VAL A 332 -71.61 -19.24 -14.15
CA VAL A 332 -71.17 -18.04 -14.88
C VAL A 332 -72.24 -16.97 -14.77
N VAL A 333 -71.88 -15.83 -14.20
CA VAL A 333 -72.74 -14.66 -14.00
C VAL A 333 -72.51 -13.66 -15.13
N TRP A 334 -73.59 -13.29 -15.81
CA TRP A 334 -73.59 -12.30 -16.90
C TRP A 334 -74.26 -10.99 -16.45
N ARG A 335 -73.92 -9.86 -17.11
CA ARG A 335 -74.39 -8.50 -16.74
C ARG A 335 -75.92 -8.37 -16.57
N ASN A 336 -76.71 -9.15 -17.31
CA ASN A 336 -78.17 -9.13 -17.27
C ASN A 336 -78.78 -10.48 -16.83
N GLY A 337 -78.00 -11.35 -16.19
CA GLY A 337 -78.46 -12.67 -15.72
C GLY A 337 -78.60 -13.74 -16.82
N THR A 338 -78.46 -13.38 -18.08
CA THR A 338 -78.51 -14.30 -19.23
C THR A 338 -77.22 -14.29 -20.03
N ALA A 339 -76.84 -15.46 -20.54
CA ALA A 339 -75.72 -15.60 -21.47
C ALA A 339 -75.99 -14.85 -22.79
N PRO A 340 -74.94 -14.41 -23.50
CA PRO A 340 -75.03 -13.82 -24.83
C PRO A 340 -75.91 -14.63 -25.79
N SER A 341 -76.96 -14.00 -26.33
CA SER A 341 -77.93 -14.64 -27.24
C SER A 341 -77.84 -14.13 -28.69
N GLY A 342 -77.03 -13.09 -28.96
CA GLY A 342 -76.86 -12.46 -30.28
C GLY A 342 -75.78 -13.10 -31.16
N LEU A 343 -75.37 -14.34 -30.86
CA LEU A 343 -74.22 -14.99 -31.50
C LEU A 343 -74.57 -15.49 -32.91
N MET A 344 -74.10 -14.80 -33.94
CA MET A 344 -74.30 -15.19 -35.34
C MET A 344 -73.36 -16.35 -35.72
N THR A 345 -73.87 -17.29 -36.50
CA THR A 345 -73.06 -18.30 -37.18
C THR A 345 -72.27 -17.65 -38.32
N GLY A 346 -71.11 -18.22 -38.65
CA GLY A 346 -70.15 -17.65 -39.62
C GLY A 346 -69.32 -16.50 -39.05
N ARG A 347 -69.37 -16.26 -37.74
CA ARG A 347 -68.61 -15.20 -37.04
C ARG A 347 -67.75 -15.78 -35.92
N ARG A 348 -66.82 -14.97 -35.43
CA ARG A 348 -66.04 -15.29 -34.23
C ARG A 348 -66.56 -14.55 -33.00
N HIS A 349 -66.41 -15.16 -31.84
CA HIS A 349 -66.84 -14.59 -30.56
C HIS A 349 -65.71 -14.74 -29.55
N LEU A 350 -65.41 -13.68 -28.81
CA LEU A 350 -64.39 -13.72 -27.77
C LEU A 350 -65.06 -13.57 -26.40
N PHE A 351 -64.98 -14.63 -25.61
CA PHE A 351 -65.53 -14.64 -24.25
C PHE A 351 -64.41 -14.45 -23.23
N PHE A 352 -64.65 -13.61 -22.24
CA PHE A 352 -63.77 -13.41 -21.10
C PHE A 352 -64.45 -13.90 -19.84
N PHE A 353 -63.69 -14.63 -19.03
CA PHE A 353 -64.16 -15.18 -17.77
C PHE A 353 -63.23 -14.72 -16.65
N GLN A 354 -63.75 -13.90 -15.75
CA GLN A 354 -63.02 -13.47 -14.56
C GLN A 354 -63.50 -14.24 -13.33
N LEU A 355 -62.59 -14.93 -12.65
CA LEU A 355 -62.91 -15.60 -11.38
C LEU A 355 -63.21 -14.54 -10.32
N ALA A 356 -64.34 -14.68 -9.63
CA ALA A 356 -64.70 -13.78 -8.53
C ALA A 356 -63.73 -13.95 -7.35
N ALA A 357 -63.59 -12.90 -6.52
CA ALA A 357 -62.66 -12.92 -5.39
C ALA A 357 -62.98 -14.00 -4.33
N ASP A 358 -64.24 -14.42 -4.26
CA ASP A 358 -64.74 -15.50 -3.41
C ASP A 358 -64.44 -16.90 -3.97
N ASN A 359 -63.89 -16.99 -5.19
CA ASN A 359 -63.63 -18.23 -5.93
C ASN A 359 -64.87 -19.12 -6.11
N THR A 360 -66.10 -18.61 -6.05
CA THR A 360 -67.31 -19.45 -6.17
C THR A 360 -68.02 -19.34 -7.51
N ARG A 361 -67.62 -18.38 -8.36
CA ARG A 361 -68.30 -18.03 -9.62
C ARG A 361 -67.37 -17.33 -10.60
N TYR A 362 -67.77 -17.30 -11.86
CA TYR A 362 -67.11 -16.52 -12.90
C TYR A 362 -68.00 -15.36 -13.35
N TYR A 363 -67.42 -14.18 -13.52
CA TYR A 363 -68.04 -13.09 -14.27
C TYR A 363 -67.72 -13.27 -15.75
N GLY A 364 -68.75 -13.46 -16.56
CA GLY A 364 -68.63 -13.61 -18.02
C GLY A 364 -68.87 -12.28 -18.74
N SER A 365 -68.06 -12.02 -19.77
CA SER A 365 -68.34 -10.99 -20.78
C SER A 365 -68.00 -11.53 -22.18
N CYS A 366 -68.56 -10.91 -23.21
CA CYS A 366 -68.36 -11.35 -24.60
C CYS A 366 -68.20 -10.15 -25.53
N ILE A 367 -67.29 -10.28 -26.49
CA ILE A 367 -67.28 -9.50 -27.72
C ILE A 367 -67.85 -10.39 -28.81
N GLU A 368 -69.07 -10.07 -29.22
CA GLU A 368 -69.87 -10.87 -30.14
C GLU A 368 -69.60 -10.48 -31.61
N ASN A 369 -69.75 -11.44 -32.52
CA ASN A 369 -69.87 -11.22 -33.97
C ASN A 369 -68.66 -10.56 -34.64
N LEU A 370 -67.45 -10.86 -34.16
CA LEU A 370 -66.20 -10.44 -34.80
C LEU A 370 -66.12 -10.95 -36.24
N PRO A 371 -65.47 -10.18 -37.14
CA PRO A 371 -65.24 -10.58 -38.52
C PRO A 371 -64.47 -11.89 -38.65
#